data_AF-A0A5K1E8R7-F1
#
_entry.id   AF-A0A5K1E8R7-F1
#
_cell.length_a   1.000
_cell.length_b   1.000
_cell.length_c   1.000
_cell.angle_alpha   90.00
_cell.angle_beta   90.00
_cell.angle_gamma   90.00
#
_symmetry.space_group_name_H-M   'P 1'
#
loop_
_entity.id
_entity.type
_entity.pdbx_description
1 polymer ?
#
loop_
_entity_poly.entity_id
_entity_poly.type
_entity_poly.pdbx_seq_one_letter_code
_entity_poly.pdbx_strand_id
1 'polypeptide(L)'
;HISADDTRLLVYEFMGNGSLHRWLHSSDSILNWPSRYRVAVGSAQGLHYMHHGSSPPVIHRDVKSSNILLDEELKPKIADFGLARFIGRSGEPETVSVVAGSLGYMAP
;
A
#
# COMPACT_ATOMS: atom_id res chain seq x y z
N HIS A 1 -18.01 27.50 7.70
CA HIS A 1 -16.92 27.50 6.71
C HIS A 1 -15.62 27.62 7.47
N ILE A 2 -14.85 26.53 7.60
CA ILE A 2 -13.50 26.58 8.17
C ILE A 2 -12.58 26.09 7.04
N SER A 3 -12.03 27.00 6.24
CA SER A 3 -10.81 26.67 5.50
C SER A 3 -9.66 26.92 6.47
N ALA A 4 -8.97 25.85 6.84
CA ALA A 4 -7.65 25.95 7.43
C ALA A 4 -6.69 25.86 6.24
N ASP A 5 -6.19 26.99 5.77
CA ASP A 5 -5.44 27.13 4.52
C ASP A 5 -4.09 26.36 4.51
N ASP A 6 -3.76 25.63 5.59
CA ASP A 6 -2.52 24.85 5.73
C ASP A 6 -2.73 23.35 6.07
N THR A 7 -3.96 22.85 6.01
CA THR A 7 -4.24 21.43 6.26
C THR A 7 -4.33 20.63 4.96
N ARG A 8 -3.44 19.67 4.76
CA ARG A 8 -3.51 18.70 3.65
C ARG A 8 -4.23 17.44 4.10
N LEU A 9 -5.36 17.14 3.47
CA LEU A 9 -6.18 15.96 3.76
C LEU A 9 -6.26 15.06 2.52
N LEU A 10 -6.29 13.75 2.75
CA LEU A 10 -6.56 12.74 1.74
C LEU A 10 -7.78 11.95 2.18
N VAL A 11 -8.76 11.81 1.27
CA VAL A 11 -10.00 11.09 1.52
C VAL A 11 -9.97 9.81 0.70
N TYR A 12 -10.23 8.69 1.36
CA TYR A 12 -10.26 7.36 0.77
C TYR A 12 -11.63 6.70 1.03
N GLU A 13 -11.99 5.74 0.20
CA GLU A 13 -13.05 4.79 0.53
C GLU A 13 -12.72 4.03 1.82
N PHE A 14 -13.75 3.74 2.61
CA PHE A 14 -13.60 3.07 3.89
C PHE A 14 -13.34 1.57 3.69
N MET A 15 -12.33 1.04 4.38
CA MET A 15 -11.95 -0.37 4.34
C MET A 15 -12.47 -1.08 5.59
N GLY A 16 -13.67 -1.68 5.50
CA GLY A 16 -14.42 -2.21 6.65
C GLY A 16 -13.66 -3.24 7.49
N ASN A 17 -12.77 -4.03 6.88
CA ASN A 17 -11.99 -5.05 7.57
C ASN A 17 -10.60 -4.54 8.02
N GLY A 18 -10.27 -3.28 7.77
CA GLY A 18 -9.02 -2.63 8.18
C GLY A 18 -7.78 -3.25 7.54
N SER A 19 -6.63 -3.17 8.22
CA SER A 19 -5.35 -3.64 7.67
C SER A 19 -5.16 -5.15 7.83
N LEU A 20 -4.48 -5.77 6.86
CA LEU A 20 -4.06 -7.17 6.92
C LEU A 20 -3.20 -7.46 8.16
N HIS A 21 -2.40 -6.48 8.62
CA HIS A 21 -1.63 -6.59 9.86
C HIS A 21 -2.49 -7.03 11.05
N ARG A 22 -3.70 -6.45 11.22
CA ARG A 22 -4.64 -6.81 12.28
C ARG A 22 -5.01 -8.29 12.21
N TRP A 23 -5.30 -8.79 11.02
CA TRP A 23 -5.69 -10.19 10.80
C TRP A 23 -4.56 -11.20 10.95
N LEU A 24 -3.31 -10.76 10.83
CA LEU A 24 -2.14 -11.63 10.95
C LEU A 24 -1.60 -11.71 12.39
N HIS A 25 -1.88 -10.69 13.22
CA HIS A 25 -1.28 -10.56 14.56
C HIS A 25 -2.30 -10.43 15.70
N SER A 26 -3.60 -10.38 15.41
CA SER A 26 -4.65 -10.42 16.45
C SER A 26 -4.98 -11.87 16.84
N SER A 27 -5.27 -12.07 18.12
CA SER A 27 -5.82 -13.33 18.66
C SER A 27 -7.27 -13.58 18.24
N ASP A 28 -8.00 -12.53 17.85
CA ASP A 28 -9.47 -12.55 17.79
C ASP A 28 -9.98 -12.72 16.36
N SER A 29 -9.09 -12.73 15.36
CA SER A 29 -9.45 -12.80 13.95
C SER A 29 -8.45 -13.66 13.18
N ILE A 30 -8.92 -14.80 12.66
CA ILE A 30 -8.08 -15.74 11.90
C ILE A 30 -8.52 -15.73 10.43
N LEU A 31 -7.63 -15.25 9.55
CA LEU A 31 -7.77 -15.54 8.12
C LEU A 31 -7.44 -17.01 7.86
N ASN A 32 -8.41 -17.77 7.34
CA ASN A 32 -8.16 -19.12 6.87
C ASN A 32 -7.24 -19.12 5.63
N TRP A 33 -6.66 -20.28 5.31
CA TRP A 33 -5.69 -20.39 4.22
C TRP A 33 -6.22 -19.94 2.85
N PRO A 34 -7.44 -20.34 2.41
CA PRO A 34 -8.01 -19.83 1.16
C PRO A 34 -8.11 -18.31 1.10
N SER A 35 -8.52 -17.66 2.19
CA SER A 35 -8.57 -16.19 2.25
C SER A 35 -7.18 -15.57 2.20
N ARG A 36 -6.19 -16.12 2.91
CA ARG A 36 -4.78 -15.66 2.83
C ARG A 36 -4.25 -15.72 1.40
N TYR A 37 -4.54 -16.81 0.70
CA TYR A 37 -4.13 -16.97 -0.70
C TYR A 37 -4.77 -15.90 -1.60
N ARG A 38 -6.09 -15.65 -1.47
CA ARG A 38 -6.77 -14.59 -2.24
C ARG A 38 -6.19 -13.21 -1.96
N VAL A 39 -5.89 -12.91 -0.69
CA VAL A 39 -5.24 -11.66 -0.29
C VAL A 39 -3.85 -11.53 -0.92
N ALA A 40 -3.01 -12.58 -0.85
CA ALA A 40 -1.68 -12.55 -1.45
C ALA A 40 -1.73 -12.31 -2.97
N VAL A 41 -2.63 -13.01 -3.67
CA VAL A 41 -2.82 -12.86 -5.12
C VAL A 41 -3.31 -11.44 -5.45
N GLY A 42 -4.32 -10.93 -4.75
CA GLY A 42 -4.85 -9.60 -5.01
C GLY A 42 -3.84 -8.48 -4.71
N SER A 43 -3.04 -8.61 -3.64
CA SER A 43 -1.94 -7.69 -3.36
C SER A 43 -0.86 -7.73 -4.45
N ALA A 44 -0.50 -8.93 -4.94
CA ALA A 44 0.45 -9.08 -6.04
C ALA A 44 -0.08 -8.48 -7.35
N GLN A 45 -1.38 -8.61 -7.63
CA GLN A 45 -2.03 -7.97 -8.78
C GLN A 45 -1.98 -6.44 -8.70
N GLY A 46 -2.25 -5.87 -7.51
CA GLY A 46 -2.11 -4.43 -7.29
C GLY A 46 -0.67 -3.95 -7.51
N LEU A 47 0.32 -4.68 -7.00
CA LEU A 47 1.75 -4.39 -7.22
C LEU A 47 2.13 -4.50 -8.71
N HIS A 48 1.66 -5.55 -9.38
CA HIS A 48 1.89 -5.75 -10.80
C HIS A 48 1.32 -4.58 -11.61
N TYR A 49 0.10 -4.14 -11.30
CA TYR A 49 -0.51 -2.98 -11.94
C TYR A 49 0.33 -1.72 -11.74
N MET A 50 0.80 -1.43 -10.53
CA MET A 50 1.66 -0.25 -10.30
C MET A 50 2.99 -0.33 -11.07
N HIS A 51 3.59 -1.51 -11.19
CA HIS A 51 4.89 -1.64 -11.86
C HIS A 51 4.79 -1.69 -13.40
N HIS A 52 3.72 -2.25 -13.96
CA HIS A 52 3.64 -2.56 -15.39
C HIS A 52 2.35 -2.06 -16.05
N GLY A 53 1.27 -1.91 -15.29
CA GLY A 53 -0.04 -1.49 -15.79
C GLY A 53 -0.24 0.03 -15.77
N SER A 54 0.41 0.75 -14.85
CA SER A 54 0.35 2.21 -14.78
C SER A 54 1.41 2.85 -15.68
N SER A 55 1.03 3.96 -16.32
CA SER A 55 1.97 4.78 -17.11
C SER A 55 1.93 6.23 -16.59
N PRO A 56 3.02 6.73 -15.98
CA PRO A 56 4.29 6.04 -15.74
C PRO A 56 4.20 4.96 -14.64
N PRO A 57 5.13 3.99 -14.60
CA PRO A 57 5.23 3.02 -13.52
C PRO A 57 5.41 3.69 -12.15
N VAL A 58 4.81 3.09 -11.11
CA VAL A 58 4.85 3.58 -9.72
C VAL A 58 5.56 2.57 -8.83
N ILE A 59 6.61 2.99 -8.11
CA ILE A 59 7.20 2.22 -7.01
C ILE A 59 6.57 2.68 -5.70
N HIS A 60 5.97 1.78 -4.94
CA HIS A 60 5.33 2.11 -3.66
C HIS A 60 6.33 2.44 -2.53
N ARG A 61 7.45 1.73 -2.46
CA ARG A 61 8.55 1.89 -1.46
C ARG A 61 8.21 1.61 0.01
N ASP A 62 6.98 1.20 0.34
CA ASP A 62 6.59 0.87 1.72
C ASP A 62 5.52 -0.23 1.76
N VAL A 63 5.77 -1.31 1.03
CA VAL A 63 4.87 -2.47 1.00
C VAL A 63 5.04 -3.26 2.28
N LYS A 64 3.98 -3.34 3.08
CA LYS A 64 3.93 -4.05 4.36
C LYS A 64 2.49 -4.45 4.70
N SER A 65 2.33 -5.38 5.65
CA SER A 65 0.99 -5.88 6.04
C SER A 65 0.06 -4.79 6.58
N SER A 66 0.57 -3.70 7.16
CA SER A 66 -0.26 -2.58 7.61
C SER A 66 -0.71 -1.64 6.48
N ASN A 67 -0.04 -1.69 5.33
CA ASN A 67 -0.37 -0.92 4.12
C ASN A 67 -1.16 -1.74 3.09
N ILE A 68 -1.61 -2.94 3.47
CA ILE A 68 -2.60 -3.71 2.72
C ILE A 68 -3.90 -3.65 3.51
N LEU A 69 -4.90 -2.95 2.98
CA LEU A 69 -6.22 -2.82 3.58
C LEU A 69 -7.19 -3.82 2.94
N LEU A 70 -8.19 -4.25 3.70
CA LEU A 70 -9.20 -5.21 3.28
C LEU A 70 -10.57 -4.54 3.28
N ASP A 71 -11.27 -4.61 2.15
CA ASP A 71 -12.68 -4.21 2.08
C ASP A 71 -13.60 -5.25 2.74
N GLU A 72 -14.91 -5.03 2.67
CA GLU A 72 -15.93 -5.89 3.29
C GLU A 72 -15.89 -7.36 2.82
N GLU A 73 -15.40 -7.61 1.59
CA GLU A 73 -15.29 -8.94 0.98
C GLU A 73 -13.92 -9.60 1.23
N LEU A 74 -13.08 -9.00 2.08
CA LEU A 74 -11.68 -9.38 2.32
C LEU A 74 -10.82 -9.26 1.05
N LYS A 75 -11.20 -8.41 0.10
CA LYS A 75 -10.39 -8.14 -1.08
C LYS A 75 -9.33 -7.09 -0.72
N PRO A 76 -8.06 -7.33 -1.08
CA PRO A 76 -6.96 -6.45 -0.70
C PRO A 76 -6.89 -5.20 -1.58
N LYS A 77 -6.56 -4.07 -0.96
CA LYS A 77 -6.16 -2.82 -1.61
C LYS A 77 -4.87 -2.31 -1.00
N ILE A 78 -3.94 -1.88 -1.84
CA ILE A 78 -2.67 -1.30 -1.42
C ILE A 78 -2.93 0.15 -1.03
N ALA A 79 -2.41 0.57 0.13
CA ALA A 79 -2.63 1.88 0.72
C ALA A 79 -1.31 2.54 1.14
N ASP A 80 -1.38 3.82 1.51
CA ASP A 80 -0.24 4.64 1.94
C ASP A 80 0.86 4.83 0.89
N PHE A 81 0.54 5.68 -0.08
CA PHE A 81 1.45 6.09 -1.15
C PHE A 81 2.37 7.25 -0.75
N GLY A 82 2.51 7.56 0.55
CA GLY A 82 3.29 8.72 1.02
C GLY A 82 4.77 8.67 0.62
N LEU A 83 5.31 7.47 0.40
CA LEU A 83 6.68 7.24 -0.06
C LEU A 83 6.78 6.87 -1.55
N ALA A 84 5.65 6.75 -2.26
CA ALA A 84 5.61 6.27 -3.63
C ALA A 84 6.29 7.24 -4.61
N ARG A 85 6.84 6.70 -5.69
CA ARG A 85 7.57 7.45 -6.73
C ARG A 85 7.22 6.94 -8.12
N PHE A 86 7.15 7.85 -9.08
CA PHE A 86 7.05 7.49 -10.50
C PHE A 86 8.45 7.19 -11.06
N ILE A 87 8.58 6.10 -11.82
CA ILE A 87 9.82 5.77 -12.55
C ILE A 87 9.81 6.52 -13.89
N GLY A 88 10.99 6.99 -14.32
CA GLY A 88 11.17 7.50 -15.69
C GLY A 88 10.59 8.90 -15.93
N ARG A 89 10.37 9.70 -14.88
CA ARG A 89 10.15 11.15 -15.05
C ARG A 89 11.44 11.78 -15.58
N SER A 90 11.42 12.21 -16.84
CA SER A 90 12.52 12.93 -17.47
C SER A 90 12.96 14.12 -16.61
N GLY A 91 14.19 14.09 -16.10
CA GLY A 91 14.80 15.18 -15.35
C GLY A 91 14.89 15.00 -13.82
N GLU A 92 14.31 13.96 -13.23
CA GLU A 92 14.54 13.63 -11.82
C GLU A 92 15.72 12.64 -11.71
N PRO A 93 16.71 12.88 -10.83
CA PRO A 93 17.80 11.94 -10.64
C PRO A 93 17.25 10.60 -10.12
N GLU A 94 17.58 9.50 -10.80
CA GLU A 94 17.23 8.13 -10.36
C GLU A 94 17.82 7.78 -8.98
N THR A 95 18.78 8.56 -8.51
CA THR A 95 19.38 8.45 -7.17
C THR A 95 18.40 8.97 -6.12
N VAL A 96 17.60 8.06 -5.58
CA VAL A 96 16.79 8.32 -4.40
C VAL A 96 17.73 8.49 -3.20
N SER A 97 18.01 9.73 -2.79
CA SER A 97 19.00 10.05 -1.75
C SER A 97 18.58 9.68 -0.32
N VAL A 98 17.34 9.22 -0.13
CA VAL A 98 16.78 8.94 1.20
C VAL A 98 16.32 7.49 1.28
N VAL A 99 16.94 6.74 2.21
CA VAL A 99 16.47 5.42 2.66
C VAL A 99 15.03 5.59 3.14
N ALA A 100 14.10 4.88 2.52
CA ALA A 100 12.68 4.95 2.86
C ALA A 100 12.06 3.55 2.81
N GLY A 101 11.07 3.36 3.67
CA GLY A 101 10.43 2.08 3.88
C GLY A 101 10.51 1.67 5.35
N SER A 102 9.76 0.63 5.69
CA SER A 102 9.72 0.11 7.06
C SER A 102 10.82 -0.93 7.30
N LEU A 103 11.52 -0.81 8.43
CA LEU A 103 12.55 -1.79 8.84
C LEU A 103 11.95 -3.20 8.90
N GLY A 104 12.66 -4.19 8.34
CA GLY A 104 12.16 -5.56 8.17
C GLY A 104 11.37 -5.82 6.88
N TYR A 105 11.00 -4.77 6.15
CA TYR A 105 10.38 -4.86 4.81
C TYR A 105 11.25 -4.26 3.70
N MET A 106 12.29 -3.50 4.05
CA MET A 106 13.25 -2.97 3.09
C MET A 106 14.15 -4.08 2.52
N ALA A 107 14.44 -3.99 1.22
CA ALA A 107 15.45 -4.79 0.57
C ALA A 107 16.86 -4.47 1.14
N PRO A 108 17.81 -5.42 1.11
CA PRO A 108 19.17 -5.24 1.63
C PRO A 108 20.00 -4.24 0.82
#